data_AF-A0A4Q4MAI7-F1
#
_entry.id   AF-A0A4Q4MAI7-F1
#
_cell.length_a   1.000
_cell.length_b   1.000
_cell.length_c   1.000
_cell.angle_alpha   90.00
_cell.angle_beta   90.00
_cell.angle_gamma   90.00
#
_symmetry.space_group_name_H-M   'P 1'
#
loop_
_entity.id
_entity.type
_entity.pdbx_description
1 polymer ?
#
loop_
_entity_poly.entity_id
_entity_poly.type
_entity_poly.pdbx_seq_one_letter_code
_entity_poly.pdbx_strand_id
1 'polypeptide(L)'
;MASEIEADYSARPDGPDDNEIMPQTQRKLPLTLPWGHTPIRLGTTFHSSRQSTKNPWSDETPFVLSDLHMIPKELHFEYGTTSTFKKVSTRRERETKDHLTLGFGVGVGLPFLAAASVKGEFDQNIEENRDSEKISLNSSCRAGTIEFQRQPRLNKEAIIEIKYGGGYEALCKKYGDYYLSGYRLGGDTGILISAAGHTRNQIDTYGITATVTVLMISASKHWDKDFRSFVAGRSTKLLGYDTIDGKTWKRSSAEGAEIKEMQAWGGYDPEVDNGSLRADADAILTRSENTLERILDILEKHGYRNSASLTFNQCEELVAEGVVVELLLQPLWRLRDVVQWRLEDNII
;
A
#
# COMPACT_ATOMS: atom_id res chain seq x y z
N MET A 1 -18.15 12.55 23.98
CA MET A 1 -17.67 11.34 24.69
C MET A 1 -17.81 10.17 23.72
N ALA A 2 -16.76 9.87 22.97
CA ALA A 2 -16.71 8.67 22.14
C ALA A 2 -15.90 7.63 22.94
N SER A 3 -16.49 6.46 23.15
CA SER A 3 -15.93 5.36 23.93
C SER A 3 -14.58 4.90 23.36
N GLU A 4 -13.56 4.83 24.21
CA GLU A 4 -12.39 4.00 23.99
C GLU A 4 -12.86 2.56 23.81
N ILE A 5 -12.80 2.06 22.58
CA ILE A 5 -12.85 0.63 22.34
C ILE A 5 -11.38 0.23 22.23
N GLU A 6 -10.77 -0.09 23.38
CA GLU A 6 -9.65 -1.03 23.41
C GLU A 6 -10.21 -2.36 22.91
N ALA A 7 -10.14 -2.55 21.60
CA ALA A 7 -10.46 -3.84 21.03
C ALA A 7 -9.30 -4.78 21.38
N ASP A 8 -9.49 -5.56 22.44
CA ASP A 8 -8.81 -6.82 22.66
C ASP A 8 -9.20 -7.75 21.50
N TYR A 9 -8.55 -7.56 20.35
CA TYR A 9 -8.69 -8.43 19.21
C TYR A 9 -8.02 -9.74 19.58
N SER A 10 -8.82 -10.65 20.14
CA SER A 10 -8.53 -12.08 20.08
C SER A 10 -8.16 -12.39 18.63
N ALA A 11 -6.87 -12.68 18.40
CA ALA A 11 -6.34 -13.01 17.09
C ALA A 11 -7.27 -14.00 16.41
N ARG A 12 -7.65 -13.73 15.14
CA ARG A 12 -8.28 -14.77 14.34
C ARG A 12 -7.32 -15.98 14.33
N PRO A 13 -7.79 -17.21 14.58
CA PRO A 13 -6.94 -18.40 14.55
C PRO A 13 -6.22 -18.56 13.20
N ASP A 14 -6.88 -18.06 12.16
CA ASP A 14 -6.40 -18.04 10.78
C ASP A 14 -6.25 -16.57 10.40
N GLY A 15 -5.01 -16.09 10.24
CA GLY A 15 -4.73 -14.75 9.70
C GLY A 15 -5.38 -14.53 8.31
N PRO A 16 -5.27 -13.33 7.71
CA PRO A 16 -5.73 -13.14 6.34
C PRO A 16 -5.14 -14.22 5.43
N ASP A 17 -6.03 -14.89 4.66
CA ASP A 17 -5.68 -15.96 3.73
C ASP A 17 -4.72 -15.41 2.67
N ASP A 18 -3.67 -16.16 2.32
CA ASP A 18 -2.46 -15.69 1.61
C ASP A 18 -2.69 -15.24 0.13
N ASN A 19 -3.93 -14.97 -0.30
CA ASN A 19 -4.24 -14.41 -1.63
C ASN A 19 -5.67 -13.85 -1.73
N GLU A 20 -5.95 -12.65 -1.21
CA GLU A 20 -7.32 -12.09 -1.25
C GLU A 20 -7.83 -11.77 -2.67
N ILE A 21 -6.96 -11.73 -3.70
CA ILE A 21 -7.40 -11.42 -5.08
C ILE A 21 -8.32 -12.51 -5.62
N MET A 22 -7.99 -13.80 -5.46
CA MET A 22 -8.82 -14.89 -6.02
C MET A 22 -10.24 -14.95 -5.44
N PRO A 23 -10.44 -14.89 -4.11
CA PRO A 23 -11.77 -14.81 -3.54
C PRO A 23 -12.56 -13.59 -4.03
N GLN A 24 -11.90 -12.43 -4.18
CA GLN A 24 -12.55 -11.21 -4.69
C GLN A 24 -12.91 -11.33 -6.18
N THR A 25 -12.04 -11.94 -6.99
CA THR A 25 -12.26 -12.10 -8.43
C THR A 25 -13.34 -13.13 -8.74
N GLN A 26 -13.40 -14.22 -7.98
CA GLN A 26 -14.50 -15.21 -8.06
C GLN A 26 -15.86 -14.57 -7.78
N ARG A 27 -15.91 -13.60 -6.86
CA ARG A 27 -17.11 -12.80 -6.56
C ARG A 27 -17.30 -11.60 -7.49
N LYS A 28 -16.39 -11.40 -8.45
CA LYS A 28 -16.38 -10.31 -9.42
C LYS A 28 -16.51 -8.93 -8.77
N LEU A 29 -15.81 -8.76 -7.65
CA LEU A 29 -15.74 -7.51 -6.89
C LEU A 29 -14.60 -6.64 -7.42
N PRO A 30 -14.68 -5.30 -7.31
CA PRO A 30 -13.56 -4.42 -7.60
C PRO A 30 -12.32 -4.82 -6.78
N LEU A 31 -11.14 -4.66 -7.38
CA LEU A 31 -9.87 -4.94 -6.72
C LEU A 31 -9.15 -3.63 -6.42
N THR A 32 -8.48 -3.59 -5.28
CA THR A 32 -7.56 -2.52 -4.91
C THR A 32 -6.19 -3.15 -4.76
N LEU A 33 -5.24 -2.77 -5.62
CA LEU A 33 -3.90 -3.34 -5.61
C LEU A 33 -2.91 -2.32 -5.05
N PRO A 34 -2.10 -2.65 -4.03
CA PRO A 34 -1.03 -1.77 -3.58
C PRO A 34 -0.03 -1.57 -4.71
N TRP A 35 0.47 -0.34 -4.86
CA TRP A 35 1.32 0.03 -5.98
C TRP A 35 2.57 0.77 -5.53
N GLY A 36 3.37 1.18 -6.50
CA GLY A 36 4.54 2.03 -6.31
C GLY A 36 4.77 2.89 -7.53
N HIS A 37 6.04 3.12 -7.87
CA HIS A 37 6.42 4.22 -8.76
C HIS A 37 6.37 3.87 -10.25
N THR A 38 6.09 2.61 -10.59
CA THR A 38 6.05 2.14 -11.98
C THR A 38 4.74 2.57 -12.64
N PRO A 39 4.73 3.42 -13.68
CA PRO A 39 3.49 3.89 -14.29
C PRO A 39 2.71 2.75 -14.96
N ILE A 40 1.41 2.64 -14.64
CA ILE A 40 0.44 1.84 -15.39
C ILE A 40 -0.70 2.75 -15.79
N ARG A 41 -0.97 2.84 -17.09
CA ARG A 41 -1.97 3.75 -17.66
C ARG A 41 -3.40 3.33 -17.33
N LEU A 42 -4.28 4.29 -17.00
CA LEU A 42 -5.71 4.00 -16.85
C LEU A 42 -6.28 3.40 -18.14
N GLY A 43 -7.15 2.41 -18.00
CA GLY A 43 -7.70 1.61 -19.10
C GLY A 43 -6.85 0.41 -19.51
N THR A 44 -5.63 0.26 -18.97
CA THR A 44 -4.88 -1.01 -19.08
C THR A 44 -5.66 -2.13 -18.40
N THR A 45 -5.72 -3.30 -19.04
CA THR A 45 -6.47 -4.43 -18.53
C THR A 45 -5.58 -5.44 -17.81
N PHE A 46 -6.21 -6.20 -16.92
CA PHE A 46 -5.57 -7.11 -15.98
C PHE A 46 -6.22 -8.49 -16.06
N HIS A 47 -5.39 -9.53 -16.11
CA HIS A 47 -5.81 -10.92 -16.03
C HIS A 47 -5.65 -11.42 -14.60
N SER A 48 -6.76 -11.56 -13.87
CA SER A 48 -6.73 -12.12 -12.52
C SER A 48 -6.17 -13.54 -12.49
N SER A 49 -6.45 -14.34 -13.52
CA SER A 49 -5.89 -15.69 -13.68
C SER A 49 -4.36 -15.72 -13.83
N ARG A 50 -3.72 -14.58 -14.16
CA ARG A 50 -2.26 -14.45 -14.29
C ARG A 50 -1.62 -13.76 -13.10
N GLN A 51 -2.34 -13.54 -12.00
CA GLN A 51 -1.83 -12.83 -10.82
C GLN A 51 -0.53 -13.44 -10.24
N SER A 52 -0.33 -14.75 -10.36
CA SER A 52 0.88 -15.42 -9.87
C SER A 52 2.09 -15.28 -10.81
N THR A 53 1.91 -14.64 -11.98
CA THR A 53 2.97 -14.40 -12.94
C THR A 53 3.68 -13.07 -12.68
N LYS A 54 4.80 -12.83 -13.37
CA LYS A 54 5.53 -11.55 -13.30
C LYS A 54 4.79 -10.39 -13.98
N ASN A 55 3.92 -10.68 -14.95
CA ASN A 55 3.17 -9.68 -15.69
C ASN A 55 1.71 -10.13 -15.91
N PRO A 56 0.79 -9.73 -15.03
CA PRO A 56 -0.64 -10.01 -15.18
C PRO A 56 -1.37 -9.02 -16.12
N TRP A 57 -0.68 -7.98 -16.61
CA TRP A 57 -1.27 -6.95 -17.45
C TRP A 57 -1.38 -7.42 -18.91
N SER A 58 -2.42 -6.98 -19.59
CA SER A 58 -2.63 -7.26 -21.02
C SER A 58 -1.91 -6.23 -21.88
N ASP A 59 -1.30 -6.69 -22.98
CA ASP A 59 -0.74 -5.81 -24.02
C ASP A 59 -1.83 -5.28 -24.98
N GLU A 60 -2.97 -5.96 -25.04
CA GLU A 60 -4.13 -5.57 -25.85
C GLU A 60 -5.19 -4.86 -25.01
N THR A 61 -5.85 -3.85 -25.59
CA THR A 61 -6.96 -3.14 -24.96
C THR A 61 -8.29 -3.43 -25.65
N PRO A 62 -9.38 -3.68 -24.90
CA PRO A 62 -10.72 -3.82 -25.46
C PRO A 62 -11.37 -2.46 -25.72
N PHE A 63 -10.71 -1.34 -25.41
CA PHE A 63 -11.29 -0.01 -25.45
C PHE A 63 -10.98 0.74 -26.75
N VAL A 64 -11.85 1.67 -27.11
CA VAL A 64 -11.56 2.63 -28.18
C VAL A 64 -10.52 3.63 -27.66
N LEU A 65 -9.29 3.57 -28.17
CA LEU A 65 -8.19 4.40 -27.69
C LEU A 65 -8.48 5.91 -27.78
N SER A 66 -9.12 6.38 -28.85
CA SER A 66 -9.49 7.79 -29.00
C SER A 66 -10.52 8.22 -27.95
N ASP A 67 -11.51 7.38 -27.65
CA ASP A 67 -12.48 7.61 -26.57
C ASP A 67 -11.76 7.67 -25.22
N LEU A 68 -10.90 6.69 -24.94
CA LEU A 68 -10.14 6.58 -23.70
C LEU A 68 -9.26 7.82 -23.44
N HIS A 69 -8.67 8.40 -24.48
CA HIS A 69 -7.92 9.67 -24.37
C HIS A 69 -8.81 10.86 -24.06
N MET A 70 -10.02 10.91 -24.62
CA MET A 70 -10.95 12.02 -24.47
C MET A 70 -11.75 12.01 -23.17
N ILE A 71 -11.87 10.87 -22.48
CA ILE A 71 -12.57 10.81 -21.19
C ILE A 71 -11.77 11.62 -20.15
N PRO A 72 -12.39 12.60 -19.46
CA PRO A 72 -11.74 13.31 -18.35
C PRO A 72 -11.32 12.35 -17.23
N LYS A 73 -10.10 12.54 -16.70
CA LYS A 73 -9.59 11.82 -15.53
C LYS A 73 -9.72 12.76 -14.35
N GLU A 74 -10.81 12.67 -13.62
CA GLU A 74 -11.15 13.62 -12.57
C GLU A 74 -10.39 13.30 -11.29
N LEU A 75 -9.71 14.31 -10.76
CA LEU A 75 -9.04 14.28 -9.47
C LEU A 75 -10.02 14.70 -8.37
N HIS A 76 -10.23 13.85 -7.38
CA HIS A 76 -11.08 14.14 -6.22
C HIS A 76 -10.24 14.08 -4.94
N PHE A 77 -10.20 15.18 -4.19
CA PHE A 77 -9.50 15.23 -2.91
C PHE A 77 -10.38 14.70 -1.77
N GLU A 78 -9.79 13.82 -0.96
CA GLU A 78 -10.33 13.30 0.29
C GLU A 78 -9.58 13.86 1.51
N TYR A 79 -8.52 14.66 1.32
CA TYR A 79 -7.81 15.44 2.36
C TYR A 79 -7.53 14.67 3.68
N GLY A 80 -7.16 13.38 3.59
CA GLY A 80 -6.78 12.61 4.77
C GLY A 80 -7.94 12.14 5.66
N THR A 81 -9.21 12.28 5.22
CA THR A 81 -10.38 11.77 5.98
C THR A 81 -10.25 10.28 6.29
N THR A 82 -9.52 9.56 5.45
CA THR A 82 -9.21 8.15 5.65
C THR A 82 -7.73 8.01 6.00
N SER A 83 -7.42 8.18 7.28
CA SER A 83 -6.08 7.95 7.81
C SER A 83 -6.15 6.90 8.92
N THR A 84 -5.23 5.94 8.91
CA THR A 84 -5.18 4.85 9.90
C THR A 84 -3.79 4.75 10.50
N PHE A 85 -3.76 4.44 11.79
CA PHE A 85 -2.55 4.23 12.55
C PHE A 85 -2.69 2.93 13.35
N LYS A 86 -1.76 2.00 13.15
CA LYS A 86 -1.74 0.69 13.84
C LYS A 86 -0.40 0.49 14.51
N LYS A 87 -0.43 0.19 15.81
CA LYS A 87 0.73 -0.28 16.57
C LYS A 87 0.48 -1.70 17.04
N VAL A 88 1.46 -2.58 16.86
CA VAL A 88 1.42 -3.97 17.30
C VAL A 88 2.71 -4.29 18.02
N SER A 89 2.64 -4.99 19.15
CA SER A 89 3.80 -5.45 19.90
C SER A 89 3.57 -6.91 20.29
N THR A 90 4.55 -7.77 19.99
CA THR A 90 4.50 -9.19 20.26
C THR A 90 5.80 -9.65 20.90
N ARG A 91 5.74 -10.73 21.68
CA ARG A 91 6.89 -11.30 22.41
C ARG A 91 7.18 -12.74 22.00
N ARG A 92 6.56 -13.22 20.92
CA ARG A 92 6.72 -14.58 20.41
C ARG A 92 7.13 -14.56 18.94
N GLU A 93 8.01 -15.49 18.59
CA GLU A 93 8.49 -15.66 17.22
C GLU A 93 7.36 -15.94 16.22
N ARG A 94 6.31 -16.66 16.65
CA ARG A 94 5.18 -17.10 15.82
C ARG A 94 4.16 -16.00 15.51
N GLU A 95 4.20 -14.88 16.23
CA GLU A 95 3.23 -13.77 16.09
C GLU A 95 3.68 -12.77 15.01
N THR A 96 4.08 -13.27 13.84
CA THR A 96 4.59 -12.45 12.73
C THR A 96 3.48 -11.83 11.89
N LYS A 97 2.35 -12.53 11.71
CA LYS A 97 1.24 -12.08 10.86
C LYS A 97 0.59 -10.77 11.35
N ASP A 98 0.63 -10.49 12.65
CA ASP A 98 0.02 -9.28 13.21
C ASP A 98 0.77 -8.00 12.82
N HIS A 99 2.04 -8.12 12.44
CA HIS A 99 2.90 -7.01 12.04
C HIS A 99 2.82 -6.65 10.55
N LEU A 100 2.15 -7.49 9.73
CA LEU A 100 1.96 -7.23 8.30
C LEU A 100 1.20 -5.92 8.06
N THR A 101 1.45 -5.32 6.90
CA THR A 101 0.82 -4.03 6.57
C THR A 101 -0.69 -4.17 6.34
N LEU A 102 -1.44 -3.15 6.78
CA LEU A 102 -2.89 -3.10 6.60
C LEU A 102 -3.23 -3.12 5.10
N GLY A 103 -4.08 -4.06 4.69
CA GLY A 103 -4.51 -4.22 3.30
C GLY A 103 -3.58 -5.07 2.42
N PHE A 104 -2.48 -5.60 2.96
CA PHE A 104 -1.49 -6.39 2.22
C PHE A 104 -1.53 -7.89 2.56
N GLY A 105 -2.69 -8.42 2.94
CA GLY A 105 -2.94 -9.89 2.82
C GLY A 105 -2.92 -10.37 1.36
N VAL A 106 -2.81 -9.43 0.42
CA VAL A 106 -2.83 -9.64 -1.02
C VAL A 106 -1.44 -9.95 -1.61
N GLY A 107 -0.36 -9.32 -1.14
CA GLY A 107 0.90 -9.29 -1.89
C GLY A 107 1.95 -10.34 -1.51
N VAL A 108 1.78 -11.02 -0.38
CA VAL A 108 2.61 -12.19 -0.05
C VAL A 108 2.37 -13.27 -1.11
N GLY A 109 3.41 -13.62 -1.87
CA GLY A 109 3.32 -14.62 -2.93
C GLY A 109 2.80 -14.11 -4.29
N LEU A 110 2.64 -12.80 -4.49
CA LEU A 110 2.34 -12.19 -5.80
C LEU A 110 3.58 -11.47 -6.36
N PRO A 111 4.35 -12.09 -7.28
CA PRO A 111 5.63 -11.56 -7.74
C PRO A 111 5.56 -10.15 -8.33
N PHE A 112 4.47 -9.82 -9.03
CA PHE A 112 4.32 -8.52 -9.67
C PHE A 112 4.06 -7.39 -8.66
N LEU A 113 3.37 -7.66 -7.55
CA LEU A 113 3.14 -6.65 -6.49
C LEU A 113 4.37 -6.47 -5.62
N ALA A 114 5.06 -7.56 -5.27
CA ALA A 114 6.31 -7.50 -4.53
C ALA A 114 7.38 -6.69 -5.28
N ALA A 115 7.44 -6.82 -6.61
CA ALA A 115 8.36 -6.02 -7.44
C ALA A 115 7.91 -4.56 -7.64
N ALA A 116 6.61 -4.28 -7.55
CA ALA A 116 6.06 -2.96 -7.82
C ALA A 116 5.95 -2.06 -6.58
N SER A 117 5.85 -2.64 -5.37
CA SER A 117 5.57 -1.89 -4.14
C SER A 117 6.56 -2.21 -3.02
N VAL A 118 7.08 -1.17 -2.36
CA VAL A 118 7.93 -1.28 -1.17
C VAL A 118 7.25 -1.99 0.00
N LYS A 119 5.90 -1.97 0.04
CA LYS A 119 5.12 -2.70 1.04
C LYS A 119 5.31 -4.21 0.91
N GLY A 120 5.43 -4.70 -0.32
CA GLY A 120 5.65 -6.12 -0.59
C GLY A 120 7.02 -6.62 -0.16
N GLU A 121 8.05 -5.84 -0.42
CA GLU A 121 9.39 -6.13 0.10
C GLU A 121 9.40 -6.11 1.64
N PHE A 122 8.74 -5.13 2.26
CA PHE A 122 8.65 -5.02 3.71
C PHE A 122 7.91 -6.22 4.34
N ASP A 123 6.74 -6.58 3.81
CA ASP A 123 5.97 -7.72 4.31
C ASP A 123 6.70 -9.05 4.11
N GLN A 124 7.40 -9.23 2.97
CA GLN A 124 8.28 -10.39 2.78
C GLN A 124 9.39 -10.44 3.85
N ASN A 125 10.04 -9.31 4.14
CA ASN A 125 11.07 -9.25 5.17
C ASN A 125 10.50 -9.52 6.59
N ILE A 126 9.23 -9.15 6.86
CA ILE A 126 8.54 -9.50 8.11
C ILE A 126 8.34 -11.01 8.20
N GLU A 127 7.88 -11.67 7.14
CA GLU A 127 7.62 -13.11 7.14
C GLU A 127 8.89 -13.96 7.33
N GLU A 128 10.01 -13.48 6.77
CA GLU A 128 11.33 -14.08 6.96
C GLU A 128 11.91 -13.81 8.36
N ASN A 129 11.34 -12.87 9.12
CA ASN A 129 11.79 -12.52 10.46
C ASN A 129 11.46 -13.62 11.48
N ARG A 130 12.49 -14.07 12.22
CA ARG A 130 12.41 -15.12 13.24
C ARG A 130 12.72 -14.60 14.65
N ASP A 131 12.79 -13.29 14.83
CA ASP A 131 13.08 -12.67 16.12
C ASP A 131 11.89 -12.85 17.07
N SER A 132 12.13 -12.95 18.37
CA SER A 132 11.08 -13.24 19.35
C SER A 132 10.32 -12.00 19.79
N GLU A 133 11.01 -10.87 19.94
CA GLU A 133 10.39 -9.60 20.31
C GLU A 133 10.23 -8.75 19.06
N LYS A 134 9.02 -8.25 18.83
CA LYS A 134 8.68 -7.44 17.66
C LYS A 134 7.76 -6.30 18.05
N ILE A 135 8.02 -5.11 17.52
CA ILE A 135 7.14 -3.95 17.61
C ILE A 135 7.02 -3.38 16.21
N SER A 136 5.80 -3.24 15.69
CA SER A 136 5.55 -2.52 14.45
C SER A 136 4.62 -1.35 14.65
N LEU A 137 4.83 -0.34 13.81
CA LEU A 137 3.98 0.82 13.63
C LEU A 137 3.75 0.98 12.14
N ASN A 138 2.49 1.09 11.76
CA ASN A 138 2.06 1.35 10.39
C ASN A 138 1.15 2.58 10.41
N SER A 139 1.46 3.54 9.53
CA SER A 139 0.67 4.74 9.30
C SER A 139 0.27 4.79 7.83
N SER A 140 -0.98 5.12 7.58
CA SER A 140 -1.56 5.15 6.25
C SER A 140 -2.44 6.38 6.12
N CYS A 141 -2.24 7.15 5.05
CA CYS A 141 -3.05 8.32 4.74
C CYS A 141 -3.56 8.21 3.30
N ARG A 142 -4.84 8.50 3.10
CA ARG A 142 -5.47 8.58 1.76
C ARG A 142 -5.93 10.00 1.53
N ALA A 143 -5.46 10.58 0.43
CA ALA A 143 -5.61 11.99 0.13
C ALA A 143 -6.58 12.28 -1.02
N GLY A 144 -6.89 11.28 -1.84
CA GLY A 144 -7.83 11.45 -2.94
C GLY A 144 -7.87 10.28 -3.92
N THR A 145 -8.62 10.45 -4.99
CA THR A 145 -8.73 9.50 -6.11
C THR A 145 -8.58 10.21 -7.44
N ILE A 146 -8.13 9.45 -8.44
CA ILE A 146 -8.22 9.85 -9.83
C ILE A 146 -9.03 8.77 -10.53
N GLU A 147 -10.12 9.13 -11.19
CA GLU A 147 -10.96 8.16 -11.89
C GLU A 147 -11.49 8.71 -13.21
N PHE A 148 -11.91 7.81 -14.10
CA PHE A 148 -12.61 8.23 -15.30
C PHE A 148 -13.97 8.81 -14.96
N GLN A 149 -14.31 10.00 -15.49
CA GLN A 149 -15.64 10.60 -15.35
C GLN A 149 -16.78 9.69 -15.85
N ARG A 150 -16.47 8.81 -16.82
CA ARG A 150 -17.39 7.78 -17.30
C ARG A 150 -16.63 6.53 -17.73
N GLN A 151 -17.34 5.40 -17.79
CA GLN A 151 -16.77 4.16 -18.29
C GLN A 151 -16.29 4.30 -19.76
N PRO A 152 -15.14 3.70 -20.10
CA PRO A 152 -14.65 3.65 -21.48
C PRO A 152 -15.50 2.73 -22.35
N ARG A 153 -15.62 3.08 -23.64
CA ARG A 153 -16.35 2.28 -24.62
C ARG A 153 -15.51 1.16 -25.20
N LEU A 154 -16.16 0.04 -25.49
CA LEU A 154 -15.52 -1.08 -26.17
C LEU A 154 -15.24 -0.77 -27.65
N ASN A 155 -14.14 -1.27 -28.17
CA ASN A 155 -13.85 -1.27 -29.59
C ASN A 155 -14.68 -2.35 -30.31
N LYS A 156 -14.77 -2.25 -31.64
CA LYS A 156 -15.60 -3.16 -32.45
C LYS A 156 -15.16 -4.62 -32.32
N GLU A 157 -13.87 -4.87 -32.21
CA GLU A 157 -13.33 -6.23 -32.06
C GLU A 157 -13.78 -6.88 -30.75
N ALA A 158 -13.71 -6.15 -29.63
CA ALA A 158 -14.20 -6.60 -28.34
C ALA A 158 -15.71 -6.88 -28.37
N ILE A 159 -16.50 -6.04 -29.06
CA ILE A 159 -17.94 -6.26 -29.24
C ILE A 159 -18.20 -7.52 -30.07
N ILE A 160 -17.47 -7.71 -31.18
CA ILE A 160 -17.56 -8.90 -32.02
C ILE A 160 -17.18 -10.17 -31.24
N GLU A 161 -16.14 -10.10 -30.40
CA GLU A 161 -15.72 -11.23 -29.55
C GLU A 161 -16.84 -11.66 -28.60
N ILE A 162 -17.52 -10.68 -27.97
CA ILE A 162 -18.67 -10.94 -27.10
C ILE A 162 -19.84 -11.55 -27.88
N LYS A 163 -20.10 -11.08 -29.11
CA LYS A 163 -21.27 -11.52 -29.89
C LYS A 163 -21.10 -12.84 -30.61
N TYR A 164 -19.94 -13.03 -31.22
CA TYR A 164 -19.70 -14.10 -32.18
C TYR A 164 -18.48 -14.96 -31.82
N GLY A 165 -17.56 -14.47 -30.99
CA GLY A 165 -16.27 -15.10 -30.67
C GLY A 165 -16.27 -16.07 -29.47
N GLY A 166 -17.42 -16.29 -28.83
CA GLY A 166 -17.53 -17.15 -27.64
C GLY A 166 -17.91 -16.41 -26.36
N GLY A 167 -18.40 -15.17 -26.48
CA GLY A 167 -19.02 -14.47 -25.36
C GLY A 167 -18.03 -13.76 -24.46
N TYR A 168 -18.50 -13.48 -23.25
CA TYR A 168 -17.72 -12.79 -22.22
C TYR A 168 -16.43 -13.54 -21.83
N GLU A 169 -16.44 -14.87 -21.88
CA GLU A 169 -15.27 -15.69 -21.54
C GLU A 169 -14.15 -15.50 -22.56
N ALA A 170 -14.49 -15.44 -23.86
CA ALA A 170 -13.53 -15.18 -24.92
C ALA A 170 -12.92 -13.77 -24.81
N LEU A 171 -13.74 -12.76 -24.51
CA LEU A 171 -13.28 -11.41 -24.18
C LEU A 171 -12.28 -11.43 -23.02
N CYS A 172 -12.60 -12.11 -21.91
CA CYS A 172 -11.73 -12.18 -20.73
C CYS A 172 -10.41 -12.90 -21.01
N LYS A 173 -10.45 -13.93 -21.85
CA LYS A 173 -9.25 -14.66 -22.24
C LYS A 173 -8.30 -13.78 -23.06
N LYS A 174 -8.85 -12.98 -23.97
CA LYS A 174 -8.08 -12.09 -24.85
C LYS A 174 -7.57 -10.85 -24.12
N TYR A 175 -8.46 -10.11 -23.46
CA TYR A 175 -8.15 -8.79 -22.93
C TYR A 175 -7.95 -8.75 -21.41
N GLY A 176 -8.31 -9.80 -20.67
CA GLY A 176 -8.37 -9.77 -19.20
C GLY A 176 -9.78 -9.54 -18.68
N ASP A 177 -9.98 -9.72 -17.38
CA ASP A 177 -11.28 -9.68 -16.71
C ASP A 177 -11.49 -8.41 -15.88
N TYR A 178 -10.44 -7.62 -15.70
CA TYR A 178 -10.44 -6.31 -15.03
C TYR A 178 -9.79 -5.24 -15.89
N TYR A 179 -10.09 -3.98 -15.61
CA TYR A 179 -9.37 -2.83 -16.12
C TYR A 179 -9.04 -1.84 -15.02
N LEU A 180 -7.92 -1.15 -15.18
CA LEU A 180 -7.52 -0.06 -14.30
C LEU A 180 -8.45 1.14 -14.52
N SER A 181 -9.33 1.38 -13.56
CA SER A 181 -10.37 2.40 -13.63
C SER A 181 -9.97 3.72 -12.97
N GLY A 182 -9.01 3.66 -12.04
CA GLY A 182 -8.56 4.82 -11.30
C GLY A 182 -7.34 4.53 -10.44
N TYR A 183 -6.85 5.59 -9.79
CA TYR A 183 -5.78 5.56 -8.81
C TYR A 183 -6.31 6.03 -7.46
N ARG A 184 -5.75 5.50 -6.38
CA ARG A 184 -5.88 6.07 -5.04
C ARG A 184 -4.60 6.83 -4.71
N LEU A 185 -4.77 8.09 -4.34
CA LEU A 185 -3.70 8.97 -3.87
C LEU A 185 -3.53 8.84 -2.36
N GLY A 186 -2.29 8.80 -1.89
CA GLY A 186 -1.99 8.61 -0.49
C GLY A 186 -0.50 8.42 -0.20
N GLY A 187 -0.24 7.96 1.01
CA GLY A 187 1.09 7.59 1.46
C GLY A 187 0.98 6.58 2.60
N ASP A 188 1.82 5.55 2.56
CA ASP A 188 1.96 4.57 3.62
C ASP A 188 3.39 4.55 4.12
N THR A 189 3.53 4.49 5.44
CA THR A 189 4.80 4.33 6.14
C THR A 189 4.68 3.22 7.15
N GLY A 190 5.76 2.47 7.33
CA GLY A 190 5.81 1.45 8.36
C GLY A 190 7.21 1.24 8.89
N ILE A 191 7.26 0.80 10.14
CA ILE A 191 8.48 0.41 10.82
C ILE A 191 8.21 -0.86 11.62
N LEU A 192 9.14 -1.81 11.56
CA LEU A 192 9.26 -2.93 12.47
C LEU A 192 10.63 -2.83 13.15
N ILE A 193 10.62 -2.90 14.48
CA ILE A 193 11.81 -3.14 15.28
C ILE A 193 11.69 -4.53 15.88
N SER A 194 12.71 -5.36 15.73
CA SER A 194 12.72 -6.72 16.27
C SER A 194 14.05 -7.08 16.93
N ALA A 195 14.01 -8.02 17.88
CA ALA A 195 15.20 -8.48 18.60
C ALA A 195 15.18 -9.99 18.87
N ALA A 196 16.33 -10.65 18.69
CA ALA A 196 16.51 -12.07 18.95
C ALA A 196 16.48 -12.36 20.47
N GLY A 197 15.62 -13.27 20.91
CA GLY A 197 15.46 -13.59 22.33
C GLY A 197 16.55 -14.52 22.85
N HIS A 198 17.31 -14.10 23.86
CA HIS A 198 18.04 -15.00 24.77
C HIS A 198 17.69 -14.68 26.23
N THR A 199 17.70 -15.75 27.03
CA THR A 199 17.28 -15.92 28.44
C THR A 199 18.21 -15.23 29.44
N ARG A 200 18.32 -13.90 29.43
CA ARG A 200 19.02 -13.19 30.52
C ARG A 200 18.21 -12.02 31.07
N ASN A 201 17.94 -12.10 32.38
CA ASN A 201 17.13 -11.21 33.20
C ASN A 201 17.79 -9.84 33.46
N GLN A 202 18.14 -9.08 32.42
CA GLN A 202 18.59 -7.69 32.59
C GLN A 202 17.79 -6.80 31.65
N ILE A 203 16.77 -6.14 32.20
CA ILE A 203 15.81 -5.31 31.45
C ILE A 203 16.21 -3.85 31.66
N ASP A 204 17.10 -3.32 30.82
CA ASP A 204 17.32 -1.87 30.74
C ASP A 204 16.44 -1.30 29.62
N THR A 205 15.31 -0.73 30.00
CA THR A 205 14.28 -0.25 29.07
C THR A 205 14.66 1.13 28.52
N TYR A 206 15.07 1.19 27.26
CA TYR A 206 15.11 2.44 26.49
C TYR A 206 13.90 2.49 25.57
N GLY A 207 13.44 3.69 25.21
CA GLY A 207 12.28 3.84 24.35
C GLY A 207 12.33 5.09 23.49
N ILE A 208 11.87 4.94 22.24
CA ILE A 208 11.44 6.08 21.43
C ILE A 208 10.00 6.38 21.81
N THR A 209 9.67 7.63 22.05
CA THR A 209 8.27 8.07 22.02
C THR A 209 8.02 8.50 20.59
N ALA A 210 7.28 7.70 19.83
CA ALA A 210 6.81 8.16 18.52
C ALA A 210 5.52 8.94 18.73
N THR A 211 5.52 10.15 18.20
CA THR A 211 4.43 11.09 18.38
C THR A 211 3.79 11.36 17.03
N VAL A 212 3.05 10.38 16.51
CA VAL A 212 2.44 10.57 15.20
C VAL A 212 1.21 11.46 15.33
N THR A 213 1.32 12.67 14.80
CA THR A 213 0.20 13.60 14.66
C THR A 213 -0.49 13.35 13.33
N VAL A 214 -1.67 12.75 13.38
CA VAL A 214 -2.51 12.61 12.18
C VAL A 214 -3.46 13.82 12.15
N LEU A 215 -3.25 14.68 11.15
CA LEU A 215 -4.11 15.83 10.90
C LEU A 215 -5.41 15.35 10.23
N MET A 216 -6.55 15.40 10.94
CA MET A 216 -7.86 15.49 10.29
C MET A 216 -8.21 16.97 10.10
N ILE A 217 -8.94 17.27 9.02
CA ILE A 217 -9.34 18.62 8.53
C ILE A 217 -9.96 19.53 9.61
N SER A 218 -10.31 18.99 10.78
CA SER A 218 -10.78 19.76 11.94
C SER A 218 -10.30 19.22 13.31
N ALA A 219 -9.41 18.23 13.35
CA ALA A 219 -8.87 17.67 14.58
C ALA A 219 -7.50 17.01 14.34
N SER A 220 -6.44 17.54 14.94
CA SER A 220 -5.18 16.80 15.07
C SER A 220 -5.37 15.71 16.13
N LYS A 221 -5.32 14.43 15.76
CA LYS A 221 -5.27 13.36 16.75
C LYS A 221 -3.81 13.07 17.07
N HIS A 222 -3.41 13.47 18.26
CA HIS A 222 -2.10 13.19 18.82
C HIS A 222 -2.09 11.75 19.34
N TRP A 223 -1.19 10.92 18.83
CA TRP A 223 -0.94 9.60 19.36
C TRP A 223 0.44 9.60 20.01
N ASP A 224 0.46 9.70 21.33
CA ASP A 224 1.66 9.47 22.13
C ASP A 224 1.70 7.98 22.50
N LYS A 225 2.71 7.25 22.03
CA LYS A 225 2.92 5.86 22.46
C LYS A 225 4.40 5.54 22.64
N ASP A 226 4.80 5.36 23.90
CA ASP A 226 6.11 4.82 24.28
C ASP A 226 6.45 3.49 23.60
N PHE A 227 7.62 3.40 22.98
CA PHE A 227 8.25 2.15 22.56
C PHE A 227 9.01 1.58 23.76
N ARG A 228 8.34 0.86 24.64
CA ARG A 228 9.03 0.24 25.80
C ARG A 228 9.50 -1.17 25.46
N SER A 229 10.71 -1.30 24.89
CA SER A 229 11.60 -2.44 25.16
C SER A 229 12.84 -2.40 24.26
N PHE A 230 13.99 -2.16 24.87
CA PHE A 230 15.26 -2.72 24.41
C PHE A 230 15.87 -3.50 25.56
N VAL A 231 16.69 -4.50 25.25
CA VAL A 231 17.43 -5.30 26.22
C VAL A 231 18.87 -5.27 25.75
N ALA A 232 19.77 -4.72 26.57
CA ALA A 232 21.21 -4.72 26.29
C ALA A 232 21.71 -6.15 26.01
N GLY A 233 22.62 -6.33 25.04
CA GLY A 233 23.16 -7.65 24.66
C GLY A 233 22.40 -8.41 23.57
N ARG A 234 21.59 -7.74 22.74
CA ARG A 234 20.80 -8.38 21.67
C ARG A 234 21.05 -7.78 20.30
N SER A 235 21.09 -8.63 19.28
CA SER A 235 21.00 -8.20 17.87
C SER A 235 19.60 -7.65 17.61
N THR A 236 19.55 -6.35 17.27
CA THR A 236 18.33 -5.62 16.92
C THR A 236 18.27 -5.46 15.41
N LYS A 237 17.07 -5.59 14.84
CA LYS A 237 16.80 -5.32 13.43
C LYS A 237 15.75 -4.24 13.30
N LEU A 238 15.96 -3.34 12.36
CA LEU A 238 14.99 -2.35 11.93
C LEU A 238 14.64 -2.64 10.48
N LEU A 239 13.35 -2.85 10.24
CA LEU A 239 12.76 -2.82 8.91
C LEU A 239 11.88 -1.57 8.82
N GLY A 240 11.82 -0.95 7.66
CA GLY A 240 10.88 0.14 7.42
C GLY A 240 10.61 0.38 5.96
N TYR A 241 9.56 1.13 5.66
CA TYR A 241 9.25 1.57 4.32
C TYR A 241 8.51 2.93 4.32
N ASP A 242 8.60 3.62 3.18
CA ASP A 242 7.83 4.82 2.86
C ASP A 242 7.46 4.77 1.37
N THR A 243 6.16 4.76 1.06
CA THR A 243 5.69 4.60 -0.33
C THR A 243 5.91 5.84 -1.18
N ILE A 244 5.87 7.04 -0.59
CA ILE A 244 6.04 8.30 -1.32
C ILE A 244 7.47 8.40 -1.86
N ASP A 245 8.48 8.19 -1.02
CA ASP A 245 9.89 8.21 -1.45
C ASP A 245 10.32 6.89 -2.13
N GLY A 246 9.47 5.86 -2.12
CA GLY A 246 9.82 4.52 -2.61
C GLY A 246 11.00 3.91 -1.84
N LYS A 247 11.15 4.26 -0.56
CA LYS A 247 12.33 3.93 0.25
C LYS A 247 12.04 2.77 1.19
N THR A 248 13.01 1.86 1.32
CA THR A 248 13.02 0.78 2.32
C THR A 248 14.22 0.95 3.25
N TRP A 249 14.04 0.52 4.50
CA TRP A 249 15.09 0.42 5.50
C TRP A 249 15.23 -1.04 5.90
N LYS A 250 16.45 -1.56 5.85
CA LYS A 250 16.79 -2.89 6.36
C LYS A 250 18.15 -2.79 7.05
N ARG A 251 18.11 -2.61 8.36
CA ARG A 251 19.29 -2.43 9.21
C ARG A 251 19.31 -3.49 10.29
N SER A 252 20.51 -3.84 10.72
CA SER A 252 20.71 -4.69 11.88
C SER A 252 21.88 -4.14 12.66
N SER A 253 21.77 -4.10 14.00
CA SER A 253 22.90 -3.73 14.84
C SER A 253 24.01 -4.78 14.68
N ALA A 254 25.22 -4.33 14.34
CA ALA A 254 26.39 -5.21 14.28
C ALA A 254 26.73 -5.77 15.68
N GLU A 255 27.30 -6.96 15.73
CA GLU A 255 27.78 -7.57 16.98
C GLU A 255 28.83 -6.64 17.64
N GLY A 256 28.61 -6.26 18.90
CA GLY A 256 29.46 -5.30 19.62
C GLY A 256 29.14 -3.81 19.42
N ALA A 257 28.14 -3.44 18.61
CA ALA A 257 27.66 -2.05 18.47
C ALA A 257 26.65 -1.64 19.57
N GLU A 258 26.36 -2.53 20.51
CA GLU A 258 25.31 -2.42 21.53
C GLU A 258 25.46 -1.18 22.40
N ILE A 259 26.70 -0.82 22.76
CA ILE A 259 26.98 0.34 23.62
C ILE A 259 26.70 1.65 22.86
N LYS A 260 27.05 1.71 21.56
CA LYS A 260 26.81 2.90 20.73
C LYS A 260 25.32 3.09 20.46
N GLU A 261 24.62 2.01 20.12
CA GLU A 261 23.16 2.05 20.00
C GLU A 261 22.55 2.47 21.35
N MET A 262 22.89 1.82 22.46
CA MET A 262 22.37 2.19 23.78
C MET A 262 22.60 3.67 24.13
N GLN A 263 23.74 4.25 23.75
CA GLN A 263 24.02 5.68 23.89
C GLN A 263 23.15 6.55 22.97
N ALA A 264 22.96 6.17 21.71
CA ALA A 264 22.05 6.88 20.80
C ALA A 264 20.60 6.86 21.33
N TRP A 265 20.13 5.71 21.82
CA TRP A 265 18.79 5.56 22.40
C TRP A 265 18.61 6.32 23.72
N GLY A 266 19.65 6.43 24.56
CA GLY A 266 19.58 7.06 25.88
C GLY A 266 20.01 8.54 25.97
N GLY A 267 20.79 9.05 25.02
CA GLY A 267 21.53 10.31 25.19
C GLY A 267 21.09 11.52 24.35
N TYR A 268 20.30 11.34 23.29
CA TYR A 268 19.99 12.41 22.32
C TYR A 268 21.25 13.17 21.85
N ASP A 269 22.38 12.47 21.65
CA ASP A 269 23.61 13.07 21.15
C ASP A 269 23.67 12.96 19.61
N PRO A 270 23.60 14.07 18.85
CA PRO A 270 23.58 14.07 17.40
C PRO A 270 24.83 13.43 16.74
N GLU A 271 25.98 13.45 17.41
CA GLU A 271 27.21 12.85 16.87
C GLU A 271 27.21 11.33 16.98
N VAL A 272 26.54 10.78 18.01
CA VAL A 272 26.40 9.34 18.25
C VAL A 272 25.22 8.75 17.48
N ASP A 273 24.19 9.58 17.19
CA ASP A 273 22.97 9.16 16.52
C ASP A 273 23.12 9.01 15.00
N ASN A 274 24.11 9.67 14.39
CA ASN A 274 24.30 9.61 12.95
C ASN A 274 24.63 8.18 12.45
N GLY A 275 23.70 7.60 11.70
CA GLY A 275 23.81 6.22 11.19
C GLY A 275 23.37 5.13 12.18
N SER A 276 22.75 5.50 13.30
CA SER A 276 22.17 4.57 14.27
C SER A 276 20.81 4.01 13.80
N LEU A 277 20.34 2.93 14.44
CA LEU A 277 18.96 2.45 14.25
C LEU A 277 17.93 3.47 14.71
N ARG A 278 18.26 4.29 15.72
CA ARG A 278 17.39 5.34 16.23
C ARG A 278 17.18 6.44 15.18
N ALA A 279 18.24 6.95 14.57
CA ALA A 279 18.12 7.99 13.54
C ALA A 279 17.29 7.50 12.34
N ASP A 280 17.45 6.23 11.94
CA ASP A 280 16.60 5.63 10.92
C ASP A 280 15.14 5.51 11.38
N ALA A 281 14.88 5.16 12.65
CA ALA A 281 13.54 5.13 13.21
C ALA A 281 12.89 6.53 13.26
N ASP A 282 13.60 7.53 13.80
CA ASP A 282 13.14 8.93 13.88
C ASP A 282 12.87 9.50 12.47
N ALA A 283 13.70 9.13 11.48
CA ALA A 283 13.49 9.52 10.08
C ALA A 283 12.24 8.88 9.45
N ILE A 284 11.87 7.65 9.83
CA ILE A 284 10.62 7.01 9.38
C ILE A 284 9.41 7.64 10.07
N LEU A 285 9.51 7.90 11.37
CA LEU A 285 8.43 8.52 12.15
C LEU A 285 8.12 9.94 11.69
N THR A 286 9.16 10.75 11.45
CA THR A 286 9.01 12.10 10.88
C THR A 286 8.31 12.06 9.52
N ARG A 287 8.63 11.07 8.67
CA ARG A 287 7.93 10.88 7.39
C ARG A 287 6.47 10.50 7.56
N SER A 288 6.18 9.62 8.52
CA SER A 288 4.81 9.22 8.86
C SER A 288 3.97 10.43 9.28
N GLU A 289 4.52 11.30 10.13
CA GLU A 289 3.85 12.53 10.61
C GLU A 289 3.52 13.49 9.47
N ASN A 290 4.46 13.69 8.55
CA ASN A 290 4.32 14.69 7.48
C ASN A 290 3.73 14.11 6.18
N THR A 291 3.12 12.90 6.23
CA THR A 291 2.63 12.21 5.03
C THR A 291 1.65 13.05 4.22
N LEU A 292 0.66 13.67 4.89
CA LEU A 292 -0.35 14.48 4.21
C LEU A 292 0.24 15.74 3.59
N GLU A 293 1.11 16.44 4.32
CA GLU A 293 1.80 17.65 3.83
C GLU A 293 2.64 17.33 2.59
N ARG A 294 3.40 16.24 2.62
CA ARG A 294 4.20 15.77 1.48
C ARG A 294 3.34 15.50 0.24
N ILE A 295 2.15 14.91 0.42
CA ILE A 295 1.22 14.67 -0.69
C ILE A 295 0.69 16.00 -1.24
N LEU A 296 0.31 16.93 -0.37
CA LEU A 296 -0.19 18.24 -0.76
C LEU A 296 0.89 19.06 -1.49
N ASP A 297 2.13 19.02 -1.02
CA ASP A 297 3.27 19.68 -1.66
C ASP A 297 3.48 19.17 -3.10
N ILE A 298 3.36 17.86 -3.32
CA ILE A 298 3.45 17.28 -4.66
C ILE A 298 2.29 17.76 -5.54
N LEU A 299 1.06 17.74 -5.02
CA LEU A 299 -0.10 18.20 -5.78
C LEU A 299 -0.01 19.70 -6.13
N GLU A 300 0.47 20.52 -5.18
CA GLU A 300 0.66 21.96 -5.36
C GLU A 300 1.78 22.28 -6.34
N LYS A 301 2.92 21.56 -6.26
CA LYS A 301 4.04 21.67 -7.21
C LYS A 301 3.60 21.51 -8.66
N HIS A 302 2.64 20.62 -8.92
CA HIS A 302 2.07 20.41 -10.26
C HIS A 302 0.85 21.30 -10.57
N GLY A 303 0.39 22.10 -9.61
CA GLY A 303 -0.76 22.98 -9.76
C GLY A 303 -2.10 22.24 -9.84
N TYR A 304 -2.17 20.99 -9.36
CA TYR A 304 -3.38 20.19 -9.40
C TYR A 304 -4.38 20.62 -8.34
N ARG A 305 -5.64 20.77 -8.74
CA ARG A 305 -6.74 21.21 -7.87
C ARG A 305 -7.81 20.13 -7.81
N ASN A 306 -8.64 20.19 -6.76
CA ASN A 306 -9.81 19.35 -6.68
C ASN A 306 -10.70 19.55 -7.93
N SER A 307 -11.25 18.45 -8.45
CA SER A 307 -12.02 18.37 -9.69
C SER A 307 -11.25 18.76 -10.96
N ALA A 308 -9.92 18.82 -10.92
CA ALA A 308 -9.11 18.99 -12.12
C ALA A 308 -9.26 17.75 -13.02
N SER A 309 -9.40 17.97 -14.33
CA SER A 309 -9.27 16.91 -15.32
C SER A 309 -7.81 16.75 -15.71
N LEU A 310 -7.24 15.60 -15.37
CA LEU A 310 -5.86 15.28 -15.67
C LEU A 310 -5.73 14.60 -17.05
N THR A 311 -4.57 14.77 -17.68
CA THR A 311 -4.13 13.98 -18.83
C THR A 311 -3.48 12.67 -18.38
N PHE A 312 -3.25 11.75 -19.31
CA PHE A 312 -2.51 10.51 -19.01
C PHE A 312 -1.10 10.78 -18.49
N ASN A 313 -0.38 11.70 -19.11
CA ASN A 313 0.99 12.04 -18.70
C ASN A 313 1.00 12.59 -17.27
N GLN A 314 0.06 13.47 -16.92
CA GLN A 314 -0.07 13.99 -15.56
C GLN A 314 -0.40 12.90 -14.53
N CYS A 315 -1.20 11.91 -14.92
CA CYS A 315 -1.45 10.76 -14.05
C CYS A 315 -0.20 9.88 -13.89
N GLU A 316 0.53 9.62 -14.97
CA GLU A 316 1.78 8.85 -14.96
C GLU A 316 2.87 9.54 -14.13
N GLU A 317 2.93 10.88 -14.17
CA GLU A 317 3.78 11.70 -13.30
C GLU A 317 3.43 11.50 -11.82
N LEU A 318 2.16 11.51 -11.44
CA LEU A 318 1.73 11.28 -10.05
C LEU A 318 2.05 9.85 -9.57
N VAL A 319 2.03 8.86 -10.46
CA VAL A 319 2.51 7.51 -10.14
C VAL A 319 4.02 7.53 -9.90
N ALA A 320 4.79 8.19 -10.78
CA ALA A 320 6.24 8.27 -10.67
C ALA A 320 6.74 9.08 -9.46
N GLU A 321 5.95 10.04 -8.97
CA GLU A 321 6.21 10.80 -7.73
C GLU A 321 5.79 10.04 -6.46
N GLY A 322 5.27 8.80 -6.59
CA GLY A 322 4.97 7.92 -5.45
C GLY A 322 3.68 8.24 -4.68
N VAL A 323 2.89 9.21 -5.14
CA VAL A 323 1.62 9.60 -4.49
C VAL A 323 0.50 8.61 -4.79
N VAL A 324 0.61 7.84 -5.87
CA VAL A 324 -0.33 6.74 -6.15
C VAL A 324 0.06 5.50 -5.34
N VAL A 325 -0.71 5.23 -4.28
CA VAL A 325 -0.47 4.09 -3.38
C VAL A 325 -1.26 2.85 -3.75
N GLU A 326 -2.39 3.01 -4.46
CA GLU A 326 -3.21 1.88 -4.88
C GLU A 326 -3.76 2.07 -6.30
N LEU A 327 -3.84 0.96 -7.04
CA LEU A 327 -4.55 0.85 -8.30
C LEU A 327 -5.99 0.38 -8.05
N LEU A 328 -6.97 1.08 -8.64
CA LEU A 328 -8.39 0.75 -8.52
C LEU A 328 -8.86 0.03 -9.78
N LEU A 329 -9.06 -1.28 -9.68
CA LEU A 329 -9.48 -2.11 -10.80
C LEU A 329 -10.98 -2.41 -10.73
N GLN A 330 -11.66 -2.20 -11.84
CA GLN A 330 -13.07 -2.56 -12.00
C GLN A 330 -13.21 -3.76 -12.94
N PRO A 331 -14.15 -4.67 -12.66
CA PRO A 331 -14.33 -5.83 -13.51
C PRO A 331 -15.01 -5.44 -14.83
N LEU A 332 -14.57 -6.01 -15.94
CA LEU A 332 -15.14 -5.73 -17.27
C LEU A 332 -16.62 -6.11 -17.35
N TRP A 333 -17.08 -7.12 -16.58
CA TRP A 333 -18.49 -7.55 -16.63
C TRP A 333 -19.49 -6.44 -16.24
N ARG A 334 -19.04 -5.40 -15.54
CA ARG A 334 -19.85 -4.24 -15.13
C ARG A 334 -19.86 -3.10 -16.14
N LEU A 335 -19.09 -3.20 -17.22
CA LEU A 335 -19.11 -2.21 -18.27
C LEU A 335 -20.46 -2.22 -18.97
N ARG A 336 -21.02 -1.04 -19.19
CA ARG A 336 -22.31 -0.88 -19.86
C ARG A 336 -22.35 -1.61 -21.21
N ASP A 337 -21.32 -1.45 -22.02
CA ASP A 337 -21.22 -2.10 -23.33
C ASP A 337 -21.18 -3.63 -23.21
N VAL A 338 -20.45 -4.17 -22.23
CA VAL A 338 -20.41 -5.63 -21.99
C VAL A 338 -21.80 -6.14 -21.61
N VAL A 339 -22.49 -5.46 -20.70
CA VAL A 339 -23.86 -5.85 -20.29
C VAL A 339 -24.80 -5.78 -21.49
N GLN A 340 -24.76 -4.69 -22.25
CA GLN A 340 -25.58 -4.47 -23.43
C GLN A 340 -25.39 -5.59 -24.47
N TRP A 341 -24.15 -5.82 -24.90
CA TRP A 341 -23.84 -6.78 -25.96
C TRP A 341 -23.91 -8.24 -25.51
N ARG A 342 -24.03 -8.51 -24.20
CA ARG A 342 -24.34 -9.87 -23.73
C ARG A 342 -25.83 -10.19 -23.70
N LEU A 343 -26.68 -9.19 -23.57
CA LEU A 343 -28.12 -9.37 -23.32
C LEU A 343 -29.00 -9.07 -24.53
N GLU A 344 -28.60 -8.14 -25.40
CA GLU A 344 -29.41 -7.76 -26.56
C GLU A 344 -29.24 -8.74 -27.72
N ASP A 345 -30.26 -8.99 -28.54
CA ASP A 345 -30.13 -9.83 -29.76
C ASP A 345 -29.69 -9.04 -31.00
N ASN A 346 -29.17 -7.82 -30.78
CA ASN A 346 -28.75 -6.91 -31.83
C ASN A 346 -27.57 -7.47 -32.65
N ILE A 347 -27.65 -7.35 -33.97
CA ILE A 347 -26.56 -7.60 -34.92
C ILE A 347 -25.72 -6.32 -35.01
N ILE A 348 -24.39 -6.47 -35.01
CA ILE A 348 -23.42 -5.37 -35.01
C ILE A 348 -23.41 -4.62 -36.35
#